data_AF-A0A1A0MLA2-F1
#
_entry.id   AF-A0A1A0MLA2-F1
#
_cell.length_a   1.000
_cell.length_b   1.000
_cell.length_c   1.000
_cell.angle_alpha   90.00
_cell.angle_beta   90.00
_cell.angle_gamma   90.00
#
_symmetry.space_group_name_H-M   'P 1'
#
loop_
_entity.id
_entity.type
_entity.pdbx_description
1 polymer ?
#
loop_
_entity_poly.entity_id
_entity_poly.type
_entity_poly.pdbx_seq_one_letter_code
_entity_poly.pdbx_strand_id
1 'polypeptide(L)'
;MSPTTPDTCSFSSAANTSSTVSAKTSAYLAAHPDTNQALTQIAQQSLEDAQVSYRAYFANNPQVESELKAINQPAADLISQCGIVVRPTPVSEALQGV
;
A
#
# COMPACT_ATOMS: atom_id res chain seq x y z
N MET A 1 -13.85 -29.36 -10.48
CA MET A 1 -13.55 -29.15 -9.05
C MET A 1 -13.80 -27.69 -8.76
N SER A 2 -14.89 -27.38 -8.08
CA SER A 2 -15.28 -25.99 -7.79
C SER A 2 -14.74 -25.61 -6.41
N PRO A 3 -14.05 -24.47 -6.23
CA PRO A 3 -13.60 -24.05 -4.91
C PRO A 3 -14.80 -23.47 -4.14
N THR A 4 -15.06 -24.05 -2.97
CA THR A 4 -16.09 -23.65 -2.01
C THR A 4 -15.39 -22.92 -0.86
N THR A 5 -15.90 -21.74 -0.50
CA THR A 5 -15.18 -20.56 0.09
C THR A 5 -14.46 -19.81 -1.03
N PRO A 6 -14.70 -18.50 -1.24
CA PRO A 6 -13.97 -17.80 -2.27
C PRO A 6 -12.48 -17.98 -1.97
N ASP A 7 -11.68 -18.34 -2.98
CA ASP A 7 -10.21 -18.45 -2.93
C ASP A 7 -9.52 -17.20 -2.32
N THR A 8 -10.27 -16.15 -1.99
CA THR A 8 -9.88 -14.83 -1.51
C THR A 8 -9.09 -14.86 -0.21
N CYS A 9 -9.38 -15.76 0.74
CA CYS A 9 -8.64 -15.85 2.01
C CYS A 9 -7.44 -16.82 1.98
N SER A 10 -6.88 -17.11 0.80
CA SER A 10 -5.69 -17.95 0.66
C SER A 10 -4.39 -17.12 0.62
N PHE A 11 -3.25 -17.74 0.94
CA PHE A 11 -1.93 -17.12 0.72
C PHE A 11 -1.68 -16.80 -0.76
N SER A 12 -2.22 -17.61 -1.68
CA SER A 12 -2.22 -17.34 -3.13
C SER A 12 -2.90 -16.00 -3.44
N SER A 13 -4.11 -15.78 -2.91
CA SER A 13 -4.84 -14.53 -3.08
C SER A 13 -4.16 -13.34 -2.42
N ALA A 14 -3.54 -13.53 -1.25
CA ALA A 14 -2.72 -12.50 -0.61
C ALA A 14 -1.52 -12.09 -1.47
N ALA A 15 -0.81 -13.06 -2.06
CA ALA A 15 0.32 -12.80 -2.97
C ALA A 15 -0.13 -12.10 -4.26
N ASN A 16 -1.25 -12.55 -4.86
CA ASN A 16 -1.83 -11.90 -6.04
C ASN A 16 -2.26 -10.46 -5.75
N THR A 17 -2.83 -10.23 -4.57
CA THR A 17 -3.21 -8.88 -4.12
C THR A 17 -1.98 -8.01 -3.93
N SER A 18 -0.94 -8.53 -3.27
CA SER A 18 0.34 -7.84 -3.11
C SER A 18 0.91 -7.42 -4.47
N SER A 19 1.01 -8.35 -5.42
CA SER A 19 1.49 -8.10 -6.78
C SER A 19 0.69 -6.99 -7.48
N THR A 20 -0.64 -7.06 -7.40
CA THR A 20 -1.54 -6.08 -8.02
C THR A 20 -1.36 -4.68 -7.42
N VAL A 21 -1.30 -4.59 -6.09
CA VAL A 21 -1.12 -3.32 -5.39
C VAL A 21 0.26 -2.74 -5.70
N SER A 22 1.33 -3.54 -5.68
CA SER A 22 2.67 -3.09 -6.09
C SER A 22 2.69 -2.55 -7.52
N ALA A 23 2.06 -3.24 -8.47
CA ALA A 23 1.98 -2.80 -9.86
C ALA A 23 1.24 -1.46 -10.00
N LYS A 24 0.10 -1.30 -9.30
CA LYS A 24 -0.67 -0.05 -9.31
C LYS A 24 0.07 1.11 -8.65
N THR A 25 0.72 0.87 -7.51
CA THR A 25 1.56 1.87 -6.84
C THR A 25 2.70 2.30 -7.77
N SER A 26 3.36 1.36 -8.44
CA SER A 26 4.41 1.68 -9.43
C SER A 26 3.88 2.57 -10.56
N ALA A 27 2.73 2.22 -11.15
CA ALA A 27 2.12 3.02 -12.21
C ALA A 27 1.74 4.44 -11.74
N TYR A 28 1.18 4.56 -10.54
CA TYR A 28 0.83 5.84 -9.93
C TYR A 28 2.07 6.72 -9.71
N LEU A 29 3.12 6.17 -9.10
CA LEU A 29 4.36 6.92 -8.84
C LEU A 29 5.07 7.30 -10.13
N ALA A 30 5.05 6.44 -11.16
CA ALA A 30 5.59 6.79 -12.48
C ALA A 30 4.82 7.95 -13.13
N ALA A 31 3.51 8.04 -12.93
CA ALA A 31 2.69 9.14 -13.40
C ALA A 31 2.84 10.41 -12.54
N HIS A 32 3.35 10.30 -11.31
CA HIS A 32 3.46 11.40 -10.34
C HIS A 32 4.91 11.54 -9.86
N PRO A 33 5.81 12.06 -10.71
CA PRO A 33 7.25 12.08 -10.44
C PRO A 33 7.63 12.85 -9.17
N ASP A 34 6.90 13.93 -8.84
CA ASP A 34 7.13 14.70 -7.62
C ASP A 34 6.82 13.88 -6.36
N THR A 35 5.71 13.16 -6.36
CA THR A 35 5.37 12.20 -5.30
C THR A 35 6.39 11.09 -5.22
N ASN A 36 6.77 10.51 -6.35
CA ASN A 36 7.77 9.45 -6.40
C ASN A 36 9.09 9.89 -5.78
N GLN A 37 9.57 11.09 -6.14
CA GLN A 37 10.80 11.64 -5.58
C GLN A 37 10.66 11.88 -4.07
N ALA A 38 9.58 12.50 -3.62
CA ALA A 38 9.35 12.77 -2.21
C ALA A 38 9.30 11.49 -1.38
N LEU A 39 8.48 10.51 -1.78
CA LEU A 39 8.38 9.23 -1.07
C LEU A 39 9.70 8.44 -1.12
N THR A 40 10.46 8.51 -2.21
CA THR A 40 11.79 7.88 -2.31
C THR A 40 12.78 8.50 -1.32
N GLN A 41 12.78 9.83 -1.18
CA GLN A 41 13.65 10.50 -0.20
C GLN A 41 13.25 10.15 1.24
N ILE A 42 11.95 10.08 1.52
CA ILE A 42 11.45 9.65 2.83
C ILE A 42 11.88 8.20 3.13
N ALA A 43 11.80 7.31 2.14
CA ALA A 43 12.20 5.91 2.29
C ALA A 43 13.70 5.70 2.61
N GLN A 44 14.55 6.69 2.36
CA GLN A 44 15.99 6.63 2.66
C GLN A 44 16.32 7.01 4.12
N GLN A 45 15.36 7.56 4.86
CA GLN A 45 15.52 7.92 6.26
C GLN A 45 15.57 6.68 7.16
N SER A 46 15.88 6.88 8.45
CA SER A 46 15.68 5.82 9.44
C SER A 46 14.20 5.41 9.49
N LEU A 47 13.90 4.17 9.93
CA LEU A 47 12.52 3.69 9.96
C LEU A 47 11.60 4.62 10.77
N GLU A 48 12.06 5.08 11.94
CA GLU A 48 11.31 6.01 12.80
C GLU A 48 11.06 7.36 12.13
N ASP A 49 12.10 7.96 11.54
CA ASP A 49 12.00 9.25 10.86
C ASP A 49 11.13 9.15 9.61
N ALA A 50 11.26 8.07 8.84
CA ALA A 50 10.49 7.84 7.63
C ALA A 50 8.99 7.78 7.92
N GLN A 51 8.58 7.09 8.99
CA GLN A 51 7.18 7.01 9.40
C GLN A 51 6.61 8.39 9.75
N VAL A 52 7.36 9.23 10.47
CA VAL A 52 6.95 10.61 10.76
C VAL A 52 6.83 11.42 9.48
N SER A 53 7.82 11.33 8.59
CA SER A 53 7.86 12.07 7.33
C SER A 53 6.77 11.64 6.36
N TYR A 54 6.43 10.35 6.27
CA TYR A 54 5.30 9.88 5.46
C TYR A 54 3.97 10.48 5.95
N ARG A 55 3.72 10.46 7.27
CA ARG A 55 2.51 11.08 7.83
C ARG A 55 2.44 12.57 7.53
N ALA A 56 3.56 13.28 7.69
CA ALA A 56 3.62 14.71 7.36
C ALA A 56 3.40 14.96 5.86
N TYR A 57 3.98 14.12 4.98
CA TYR A 57 3.77 14.21 3.55
C TYR A 57 2.31 14.01 3.17
N PHE A 58 1.66 12.96 3.68
CA PHE A 58 0.25 12.69 3.38
C PHE A 58 -0.69 13.74 3.95
N ALA A 59 -0.43 14.27 5.16
CA ALA A 59 -1.20 15.37 5.73
C ALA A 59 -1.16 16.64 4.85
N ASN A 60 -0.03 16.90 4.20
CA ASN A 60 0.12 18.02 3.27
C ASN A 60 -0.37 17.70 1.84
N ASN A 61 -0.54 16.42 1.52
CA ASN A 61 -0.95 15.93 0.20
C ASN A 61 -2.15 14.98 0.33
N PRO A 62 -3.32 15.46 0.78
CA PRO A 62 -4.47 14.60 1.08
C PRO A 62 -5.04 13.89 -0.15
N GLN A 63 -4.89 14.48 -1.34
CA GLN A 63 -5.25 13.82 -2.60
C GLN A 63 -4.37 12.58 -2.84
N VAL A 64 -3.05 12.74 -2.71
CA VAL A 64 -2.08 11.64 -2.88
C VAL A 64 -2.33 10.52 -1.87
N GLU A 65 -2.61 10.89 -0.62
CA GLU A 65 -3.00 9.94 0.41
C GLU A 65 -4.26 9.16 0.01
N SER A 66 -5.31 9.85 -0.43
CA SER A 66 -6.57 9.23 -0.84
C SER A 66 -6.39 8.27 -2.02
N GLU A 67 -5.62 8.67 -3.02
CA GLU A 67 -5.36 7.87 -4.23
C GLU A 67 -4.53 6.62 -3.89
N LEU A 68 -3.47 6.77 -3.09
CA LEU A 68 -2.69 5.63 -2.63
C LEU A 68 -3.48 4.72 -1.69
N LYS A 69 -4.37 5.24 -0.83
CA LYS A 69 -5.30 4.43 -0.04
C LYS A 69 -6.22 3.61 -0.95
N ALA A 70 -6.78 4.22 -1.99
CA ALA A 70 -7.62 3.50 -2.96
C ALA A 70 -6.86 2.39 -3.70
N ILE A 71 -5.59 2.62 -4.04
CA ILE A 71 -4.70 1.59 -4.62
C ILE A 71 -4.49 0.42 -3.64
N ASN A 72 -4.37 0.70 -2.34
CA ASN A 72 -4.12 -0.28 -1.30
C ASN A 72 -5.39 -0.91 -0.71
N GLN A 73 -6.59 -0.46 -1.11
CA GLN A 73 -7.87 -0.96 -0.60
C GLN A 73 -8.00 -2.49 -0.65
N PRO A 74 -7.57 -3.21 -1.72
CA PRO A 74 -7.66 -4.67 -1.76
C PRO A 74 -6.87 -5.36 -0.64
N ALA A 75 -5.75 -4.78 -0.21
CA ALA A 75 -4.98 -5.30 0.92
C ALA A 75 -5.72 -5.07 2.26
N ALA A 76 -6.33 -3.90 2.43
CA ALA A 76 -7.16 -3.60 3.61
C ALA A 76 -8.39 -4.52 3.69
N ASP A 77 -9.01 -4.82 2.55
CA ASP A 77 -10.14 -5.73 2.47
C ASP A 77 -9.76 -7.16 2.91
N LEU A 78 -8.58 -7.66 2.49
CA LEU A 78 -8.08 -8.96 2.93
C LEU A 78 -7.74 -8.99 4.43
N ILE A 79 -7.20 -7.90 4.98
CA ILE A 79 -6.99 -7.78 6.42
C ILE A 79 -8.33 -7.84 7.16
N SER A 80 -9.31 -7.05 6.72
CA SER A 80 -10.62 -6.96 7.38
C SER A 80 -11.44 -8.25 7.27
N GLN A 81 -11.39 -8.93 6.13
CA GLN A 81 -12.20 -10.12 5.86
C GLN A 81 -11.54 -11.42 6.34
N CYS A 82 -10.21 -11.52 6.21
CA CYS A 82 -9.48 -12.76 6.41
C CYS A 82 -8.44 -12.70 7.54
N GLY A 83 -8.15 -11.52 8.10
CA GLY A 83 -7.06 -11.33 9.07
C GLY A 83 -5.66 -11.47 8.46
N ILE A 84 -5.55 -11.48 7.13
CA ILE A 84 -4.28 -11.68 6.43
C ILE A 84 -3.66 -10.32 6.10
N VAL A 85 -2.50 -10.04 6.72
CA VAL A 85 -1.74 -8.81 6.45
C VAL A 85 -1.03 -8.91 5.10
N VAL A 86 -1.36 -7.97 4.21
CA VAL A 86 -0.72 -7.82 2.90
C VAL A 86 0.05 -6.49 2.88
N ARG A 87 1.38 -6.58 2.75
CA ARG A 87 2.30 -5.43 2.67
C ARG A 87 3.12 -5.47 1.38
N PRO A 88 2.62 -4.84 0.31
CA PRO A 88 3.27 -4.87 -1.00
C PRO A 88 4.45 -3.90 -1.15
N THR A 89 4.38 -2.73 -0.47
CA THR A 89 5.40 -1.67 -0.59
C THR A 89 5.62 -0.94 0.75
N PRO A 90 6.74 -0.22 0.95
CA PRO A 90 6.93 0.66 2.11
C PRO A 90 5.87 1.75 2.22
N VAL A 91 5.38 2.26 1.09
CA VAL A 91 4.27 3.22 1.03
C VAL A 91 3.00 2.60 1.61
N SER A 92 2.69 1.35 1.24
CA SER A 92 1.55 0.61 1.80
C SER A 92 1.63 0.47 3.32
N GLU A 93 2.83 0.21 3.85
CA GLU A 93 3.06 0.14 5.29
C GLU A 93 2.79 1.49 5.97
N ALA A 94 3.30 2.59 5.39
CA ALA A 94 3.06 3.93 5.91
C ALA A 94 1.56 4.32 5.93
N LEU A 95 0.76 3.80 4.99
CA LEU A 95 -0.69 4.00 4.97
C LEU A 95 -1.44 3.15 6.01
N GLN A 96 -0.85 2.03 6.43
CA GLN A 96 -1.44 1.09 7.41
C GLN A 96 -1.00 1.38 8.85
N GLY A 97 0.01 2.24 9.05
CA GLY A 97 0.52 2.62 10.37
C GLY A 97 -0.47 3.48 11.16
N VAL A 98 -1.22 2.84 12.05
CA VAL A 98 -1.82 3.45 13.25
C VAL A 98 -0.76 3.73 14.31
#